data_AF-X1Q3Q4-F1
#
_entry.id   AF-X1Q3Q4-F1
#
_cell.length_a   1.000
_cell.length_b   1.000
_cell.length_c   1.000
_cell.angle_alpha   90.00
_cell.angle_beta   90.00
_cell.angle_gamma   90.00
#
_symmetry.space_group_name_H-M   'P 1'
#
loop_
_entity.id
_entity.type
_entity.pdbx_description
1 polymer ?
#
loop_
_entity_poly.entity_id
_entity_poly.type
_entity_poly.pdbx_seq_one_letter_code
_entity_poly.pdbx_strand_id
1 'polypeptide(L)'
;MTSKGHALSRDALIRTLTAYSGITTEDGAVDGTTLVDSNLIGRNDFIKEKTILIMSGDAKDEDKGATDFDNTDGKITLQGTGFNHQIKAGTIFRVLNISSIEIDVARIEAKLDTVVTDADPKVMGRLQVAATTIDLQQAADTYDLFIGTTQDVVVEKLLIRLPNVDVSDDVTITSISIQTNDTTAQVFISAADGAKVNLTAEAQLGYTGVVMIKVGKKIQLTIAGGAADEATVCDVICEYRAKMSGGYLA
;
A
#
# COMPACT_ATOMS: atom_id res chain seq x y z
N MET A 1 17.07 -10.56 56.86
CA MET A 1 18.44 -10.74 56.35
C MET A 1 18.37 -11.31 54.95
N THR A 2 18.57 -10.49 53.93
CA THR A 2 18.84 -10.98 52.57
C THR A 2 20.10 -11.84 52.67
N SER A 3 20.03 -13.13 52.37
CA SER A 3 21.18 -14.02 52.49
C SER A 3 22.30 -13.52 51.56
N LYS A 4 23.58 -13.65 51.97
CA LYS A 4 24.72 -13.21 51.15
C LYS A 4 24.69 -13.79 49.72
N GLY A 5 24.10 -14.97 49.53
CA GLY A 5 23.89 -15.57 48.22
C GLY A 5 22.93 -14.77 47.32
N HIS A 6 21.88 -14.17 47.87
CA HIS A 6 20.92 -13.34 47.12
C HIS A 6 21.50 -11.99 46.69
N ALA A 7 22.45 -11.43 47.45
CA ALA A 7 23.17 -10.23 47.03
C ALA A 7 24.08 -10.51 45.82
N LEU A 8 24.82 -11.63 45.88
CA LEU A 8 25.70 -12.06 44.79
C LEU A 8 24.95 -12.40 43.50
N SER A 9 23.75 -12.99 43.59
CA SER A 9 22.92 -13.28 42.42
C SER A 9 22.37 -12.02 41.76
N ARG A 10 22.00 -11.00 42.56
CA ARG A 10 21.53 -9.70 42.06
C ARG A 10 22.63 -8.95 41.31
N ASP A 11 23.84 -8.93 41.85
CA ASP A 11 24.98 -8.25 41.23
C ASP A 11 25.39 -8.94 39.92
N ALA A 12 25.31 -10.28 39.87
CA ALA A 12 25.53 -11.03 38.65
C ALA A 12 24.52 -10.67 37.55
N LEU A 13 23.23 -10.55 37.91
CA LEU A 13 22.16 -10.18 36.97
C LEU A 13 22.36 -8.76 36.42
N ILE A 14 22.71 -7.80 37.29
CA ILE A 14 22.98 -6.42 36.88
C ILE A 14 24.18 -6.37 35.92
N ARG A 15 25.23 -7.14 36.19
CA ARG A 15 26.42 -7.22 35.33
C ARG A 15 26.13 -7.84 33.96
N THR A 16 25.27 -8.86 33.89
CA THR A 16 24.87 -9.44 32.60
C THR A 16 23.97 -8.50 31.80
N LEU A 17 23.10 -7.75 32.49
CA LEU A 17 22.14 -6.86 31.86
C LEU A 17 22.76 -5.54 31.42
N THR A 18 23.81 -5.07 32.09
CA THR A 18 24.43 -3.77 31.84
C THR A 18 25.69 -3.95 31.02
N ALA A 19 25.67 -3.51 29.76
CA ALA A 19 26.87 -3.45 28.91
C ALA A 19 27.84 -2.36 29.37
N TYR A 20 27.29 -1.22 29.79
CA TYR A 20 28.08 -0.06 30.22
C TYR A 20 27.31 0.81 31.21
N SER A 21 28.03 1.46 32.12
CA SER A 21 27.52 2.54 32.97
C SER A 21 28.42 3.75 32.76
N GLY A 22 27.82 4.88 32.40
CA GLY A 22 28.53 6.08 31.99
C GLY A 22 27.97 7.34 32.63
N ILE A 23 28.68 8.43 32.41
CA ILE A 23 28.28 9.78 32.77
C ILE A 23 28.55 10.64 31.54
N THR A 24 27.54 11.32 31.03
CA THR A 24 27.70 12.18 29.85
C THR A 24 28.75 13.26 30.12
N THR A 25 29.63 13.49 29.15
CA THR A 25 30.71 14.46 29.27
C THR A 25 30.35 15.80 28.64
N GLU A 26 29.39 15.81 27.73
CA GLU A 26 28.89 16.99 27.04
C GLU A 26 27.36 16.97 26.93
N ASP A 27 26.79 18.13 26.61
CA ASP A 27 25.38 18.25 26.32
C ASP A 27 25.06 17.57 24.98
N GLY A 28 24.05 16.70 24.98
CA GLY A 28 23.47 16.16 23.76
C GLY A 28 22.68 17.20 22.98
N ALA A 29 22.00 16.77 21.91
CA ALA A 29 21.14 17.62 21.10
C ALA A 29 19.97 18.16 21.95
N VAL A 30 19.56 19.40 21.66
CA VAL A 30 18.52 20.11 22.44
C VAL A 30 17.17 19.38 22.41
N ASP A 31 16.91 18.66 21.34
CA ASP A 31 15.72 17.82 21.15
C ASP A 31 15.81 16.46 21.88
N GLY A 32 16.88 16.18 22.63
CA GLY A 32 17.04 14.94 23.36
C GLY A 32 17.40 13.73 22.49
N THR A 33 17.71 13.92 21.21
CA THR A 33 18.00 12.83 20.25
C THR A 33 19.42 12.26 20.36
N THR A 34 20.29 12.88 21.15
CA THR A 34 21.65 12.39 21.37
C THR A 34 22.09 12.53 22.82
N LEU A 35 23.09 11.74 23.19
CA LEU A 35 23.90 11.96 24.39
C LEU A 35 25.37 11.72 24.05
N VAL A 36 26.28 12.37 24.79
CA VAL A 36 27.71 12.35 24.49
C VAL A 36 28.48 11.90 25.73
N ASP A 37 29.27 10.84 25.58
CA ASP A 37 30.24 10.41 26.60
C ASP A 37 31.58 10.09 25.91
N SER A 38 32.50 11.04 25.99
CA SER A 38 33.84 10.93 25.40
C SER A 38 34.67 9.77 25.97
N ASN A 39 34.30 9.17 27.11
CA ASN A 39 34.95 7.96 27.61
C ASN A 39 34.63 6.70 26.78
N LEU A 40 33.69 6.82 25.84
CA LEU A 40 33.36 5.79 24.87
C LEU A 40 34.29 5.81 23.64
N ILE A 41 35.05 6.88 23.42
CA ILE A 41 35.96 7.03 22.28
C ILE A 41 37.00 5.89 22.28
N GLY A 42 37.23 5.32 21.10
CA GLY A 42 38.16 4.22 20.87
C GLY A 42 37.64 2.83 21.27
N ARG A 43 36.38 2.72 21.72
CA ARG A 43 35.76 1.43 22.03
C ARG A 43 35.12 0.79 20.79
N ASN A 44 34.91 -0.54 20.84
CA ASN A 44 34.12 -1.23 19.82
C ASN A 44 32.64 -0.83 19.93
N ASP A 45 31.90 -0.92 18.83
CA ASP A 45 30.48 -0.62 18.83
C ASP A 45 29.68 -1.76 19.48
N PHE A 46 29.48 -1.62 20.79
CA PHE A 46 28.55 -2.43 21.57
C PHE A 46 27.28 -1.64 21.90
N ILE A 47 27.02 -0.51 21.26
CA ILE A 47 25.95 0.41 21.67
C ILE A 47 24.77 0.34 20.71
N LYS A 48 25.03 0.20 19.41
CA LYS A 48 23.96 0.01 18.42
C LYS A 48 23.03 -1.12 18.82
N GLU A 49 21.74 -0.90 18.60
CA GLU A 49 20.66 -1.86 18.89
C GLU A 49 20.50 -2.21 20.38
N LYS A 50 21.08 -1.41 21.29
CA LYS A 50 20.91 -1.56 22.73
C LYS A 50 20.02 -0.46 23.29
N THR A 51 19.49 -0.73 24.48
CA THR A 51 18.67 0.23 25.22
C THR A 51 19.55 1.10 26.12
N ILE A 52 19.37 2.41 26.06
CA ILE A 52 19.95 3.39 26.97
C ILE A 52 18.91 3.71 28.04
N LEU A 53 19.28 3.57 29.32
CA LEU A 53 18.47 3.97 30.46
C LEU A 53 19.11 5.18 31.16
N ILE A 54 18.36 6.27 31.32
CA ILE A 54 18.82 7.46 32.02
C ILE A 54 18.56 7.32 33.52
N MET A 55 19.60 7.51 34.32
CA MET A 55 19.58 7.25 35.77
C MET A 55 19.50 8.55 36.61
N SER A 56 19.68 9.72 36.00
CA SER A 56 19.67 11.02 36.67
C SER A 56 19.28 12.16 35.71
N GLY A 57 19.07 13.38 36.24
CA GLY A 57 18.73 14.55 35.43
C GLY A 57 17.24 14.61 35.07
N ASP A 58 16.90 15.46 34.11
CA ASP A 58 15.50 15.77 33.76
C ASP A 58 14.80 14.63 33.01
N ALA A 59 15.55 13.83 32.25
CA ALA A 59 15.05 12.63 31.55
C ALA A 59 15.19 11.35 32.39
N LYS A 60 15.31 11.45 33.72
CA LYS A 60 15.50 10.29 34.59
C LYS A 60 14.36 9.27 34.44
N ASP A 61 14.73 7.99 34.48
CA ASP A 61 13.84 6.83 34.38
C ASP A 61 13.25 6.63 32.97
N GLU A 62 13.67 7.44 31.98
CA GLU A 62 13.39 7.20 30.57
C GLU A 62 14.39 6.23 29.95
N ASP A 63 13.92 5.42 29.00
CA ASP A 63 14.73 4.52 28.19
C ASP A 63 14.50 4.70 26.69
N LYS A 64 15.56 4.56 25.89
CA LYS A 64 15.51 4.65 24.43
C LYS A 64 16.51 3.72 23.76
N GLY A 65 16.13 3.18 22.61
CA GLY A 65 17.06 2.44 21.73
C GLY A 65 18.15 3.36 21.14
N ALA A 66 19.37 2.86 21.04
CA ALA A 66 20.47 3.52 20.34
C ALA A 66 20.53 3.05 18.87
N THR A 67 20.47 4.00 17.94
CA THR A 67 20.49 3.76 16.49
C THR A 67 21.90 3.80 15.92
N ASP A 68 22.77 4.65 16.48
CA ASP A 68 24.13 4.82 16.02
C ASP A 68 25.09 5.17 17.17
N PHE A 69 26.36 4.89 16.96
CA PHE A 69 27.45 5.27 17.84
C PHE A 69 28.60 5.84 17.03
N ASP A 70 28.94 7.09 17.30
CA ASP A 70 30.05 7.81 16.70
C ASP A 70 31.29 7.68 17.58
N ASN A 71 32.25 6.90 17.10
CA ASN A 71 33.47 6.60 17.84
C ASN A 71 34.47 7.77 17.84
N THR A 72 34.20 8.86 17.13
CA THR A 72 35.09 10.02 17.06
C THR A 72 34.86 11.00 18.19
N ASP A 73 33.61 11.20 18.59
CA ASP A 73 33.20 12.15 19.64
C ASP A 73 32.49 11.45 20.82
N GLY A 74 32.24 10.13 20.75
CA GLY A 74 31.55 9.40 21.80
C GLY A 74 30.04 9.66 21.84
N LYS A 75 29.48 10.19 20.74
CA LYS A 75 28.06 10.49 20.60
C LYS A 75 27.25 9.23 20.33
N ILE A 76 26.19 9.05 21.10
CA ILE A 76 25.16 8.04 20.87
C ILE A 76 23.95 8.74 20.26
N THR A 77 23.51 8.25 19.11
CA THR A 77 22.26 8.70 18.48
C THR A 77 21.13 7.80 18.94
N LEU A 78 20.04 8.40 19.37
CA LEU A 78 18.88 7.70 19.91
C LEU A 78 17.80 7.52 18.84
N GLN A 79 16.87 6.61 19.09
CA GLN A 79 15.75 6.37 18.20
C GLN A 79 14.67 7.46 18.32
N GLY A 80 13.97 7.71 17.20
CA GLY A 80 12.73 8.48 17.18
C GLY A 80 12.96 9.93 17.57
N THR A 81 12.07 10.47 18.42
CA THR A 81 12.19 11.84 18.94
C THR A 81 13.18 11.95 20.10
N GLY A 82 13.94 10.91 20.42
CA GLY A 82 14.84 10.90 21.58
C GLY A 82 14.10 10.85 22.92
N PHE A 83 14.76 11.38 23.95
CA PHE A 83 14.19 11.60 25.28
C PHE A 83 13.37 12.89 25.32
N ASN A 84 12.49 13.06 26.32
CA ASN A 84 11.65 14.25 26.42
C ASN A 84 12.42 15.54 26.75
N HIS A 85 13.69 15.43 27.15
CA HIS A 85 14.56 16.52 27.51
C HIS A 85 15.96 16.33 26.91
N GLN A 86 16.67 17.43 26.71
CA GLN A 86 18.08 17.41 26.38
C GLN A 86 18.87 16.67 27.47
N ILE A 87 19.72 15.73 27.06
CA ILE A 87 20.63 15.05 27.99
C ILE A 87 21.83 15.96 28.25
N LYS A 88 21.86 16.56 29.44
CA LYS A 88 22.94 17.47 29.85
C LYS A 88 24.21 16.72 30.26
N ALA A 89 25.35 17.39 30.17
CA ALA A 89 26.61 16.90 30.74
C ALA A 89 26.43 16.57 32.25
N GLY A 90 27.08 15.51 32.71
CA GLY A 90 26.96 15.00 34.08
C GLY A 90 25.78 14.05 34.31
N THR A 91 25.02 13.70 33.28
CA THR A 91 23.90 12.76 33.36
C THR A 91 24.40 11.32 33.44
N ILE A 92 24.01 10.60 34.48
CA ILE A 92 24.32 9.18 34.66
C ILE A 92 23.39 8.35 33.76
N PHE A 93 23.95 7.40 33.02
CA PHE A 93 23.19 6.51 32.15
C PHE A 93 23.74 5.07 32.19
N ARG A 94 22.96 4.14 31.66
CA ARG A 94 23.36 2.75 31.43
C ARG A 94 23.01 2.29 30.03
N VAL A 95 23.91 1.53 29.43
CA VAL A 95 23.65 0.76 28.22
C VAL A 95 23.24 -0.65 28.65
N LEU A 96 22.05 -1.08 28.29
CA LEU A 96 21.49 -2.39 28.65
C LEU A 96 21.63 -3.36 27.47
N ASN A 97 21.98 -4.61 27.75
CA ASN A 97 22.07 -5.71 26.77
C ASN A 97 20.70 -6.21 26.27
N ILE A 98 19.67 -5.39 26.36
CA ILE A 98 18.34 -5.67 25.83
C ILE A 98 18.21 -4.91 24.50
N SER A 99 17.82 -5.63 23.44
CA SER A 99 17.38 -4.98 22.19
C SER A 99 16.05 -4.28 22.45
N SER A 100 15.96 -3.01 22.07
CA SER A 100 14.71 -2.26 22.18
C SER A 100 13.72 -2.74 21.11
N ILE A 101 12.53 -3.16 21.55
CA ILE A 101 11.41 -3.57 20.68
C ILE A 101 11.11 -2.49 19.63
N GLU A 102 11.31 -1.21 19.97
CA GLU A 102 11.05 -0.07 19.09
C GLU A 102 11.85 -0.12 17.76
N ILE A 103 13.09 -0.63 17.74
CA ILE A 103 13.91 -0.71 16.51
C ILE A 103 13.38 -1.79 15.56
N ASP A 104 13.07 -2.96 16.12
CA ASP A 104 12.57 -4.08 15.33
C ASP A 104 11.16 -3.78 14.81
N VAL A 105 10.31 -3.12 15.61
CA VAL A 105 8.99 -2.66 15.16
C VAL A 105 9.11 -1.67 13.99
N ALA A 106 9.96 -0.65 14.09
CA ALA A 106 10.15 0.31 12.99
C ALA A 106 10.64 -0.37 11.69
N ARG A 107 11.53 -1.36 11.79
CA ARG A 107 11.97 -2.16 10.63
C ARG A 107 10.85 -3.01 10.05
N ILE A 108 10.00 -3.57 10.90
CA ILE A 108 8.83 -4.36 10.48
C ILE A 108 7.82 -3.45 9.79
N GLU A 109 7.52 -2.28 10.35
CA GLU A 109 6.62 -1.28 9.76
C GLU A 109 7.10 -0.86 8.37
N ALA A 110 8.39 -0.53 8.21
CA ALA A 110 8.96 -0.17 6.90
C ALA A 110 8.84 -1.30 5.85
N LYS A 111 8.99 -2.56 6.28
CA LYS A 111 8.77 -3.72 5.41
C LYS A 111 7.29 -3.93 5.10
N LEU A 112 6.42 -3.71 6.08
CA LEU A 112 4.98 -3.82 5.93
C LEU A 112 4.44 -2.78 4.95
N ASP A 113 4.91 -1.54 5.02
CA ASP A 113 4.52 -0.47 4.10
C ASP A 113 4.89 -0.81 2.64
N THR A 114 6.07 -1.40 2.43
CA THR A 114 6.48 -1.92 1.12
C THR A 114 5.52 -3.01 0.64
N VAL A 115 5.21 -4.00 1.50
CA VAL A 115 4.30 -5.10 1.15
C VAL A 115 2.89 -4.60 0.85
N VAL A 116 2.36 -3.65 1.63
CA VAL A 116 1.04 -3.06 1.42
C VAL A 116 0.98 -2.34 0.08
N THR A 117 2.03 -1.56 -0.24
CA THR A 117 2.14 -0.84 -1.52
C THR A 117 2.18 -1.81 -2.70
N ASP A 118 2.99 -2.87 -2.62
CA ASP A 118 3.12 -3.86 -3.68
C ASP A 118 1.89 -4.77 -3.81
N ALA A 119 1.12 -4.94 -2.73
CA ALA A 119 -0.09 -5.74 -2.67
C ALA A 119 -1.33 -5.01 -3.23
N ASP A 120 -1.28 -3.70 -3.44
CA ASP A 120 -2.42 -2.94 -3.98
C ASP A 120 -2.85 -3.51 -5.35
N PRO A 121 -4.15 -3.79 -5.59
CA PRO A 121 -4.63 -4.28 -6.87
C PRO A 121 -4.33 -3.32 -8.05
N LYS A 122 -4.12 -2.03 -7.78
CA LYS A 122 -3.87 -0.97 -8.76
C LYS A 122 -2.40 -0.78 -9.10
N VAL A 123 -1.50 -1.65 -8.64
CA VAL A 123 -0.09 -1.63 -9.04
C VAL A 123 0.05 -1.92 -10.53
N MET A 124 1.01 -1.25 -11.16
CA MET A 124 1.35 -1.43 -12.58
C MET A 124 1.47 -2.91 -12.96
N GLY A 125 0.87 -3.28 -14.10
CA GLY A 125 0.99 -4.61 -14.68
C GLY A 125 0.27 -5.73 -13.92
N ARG A 126 -0.41 -5.45 -12.80
CA ARG A 126 -1.26 -6.42 -12.12
C ARG A 126 -2.61 -6.56 -12.84
N LEU A 127 -3.07 -7.80 -13.01
CA LEU A 127 -4.39 -8.08 -13.60
C LEU A 127 -5.48 -7.61 -12.63
N GLN A 128 -6.41 -6.84 -13.17
CA GLN A 128 -7.59 -6.33 -12.49
C GLN A 128 -8.83 -6.71 -13.28
N VAL A 129 -9.98 -6.72 -12.60
CA VAL A 129 -11.29 -6.98 -13.18
C VAL A 129 -12.24 -5.85 -12.79
N ALA A 130 -12.84 -5.21 -13.78
CA ALA A 130 -13.98 -4.32 -13.57
C ALA A 130 -15.26 -5.01 -14.07
N ALA A 131 -16.35 -4.82 -13.34
CA ALA A 131 -17.63 -5.41 -13.68
C ALA A 131 -18.73 -4.36 -13.51
N THR A 132 -19.72 -4.39 -14.40
CA THR A 132 -20.92 -3.56 -14.35
C THR A 132 -22.08 -4.30 -15.01
N THR A 133 -23.27 -3.73 -14.96
CA THR A 133 -24.46 -4.25 -15.63
C THR A 133 -25.07 -3.18 -16.54
N ILE A 134 -25.71 -3.60 -17.63
CA ILE A 134 -26.43 -2.71 -18.53
C ILE A 134 -27.74 -3.36 -18.97
N ASP A 135 -28.85 -2.64 -18.86
CA ASP A 135 -30.15 -3.10 -19.35
C ASP A 135 -30.32 -2.71 -20.83
N LEU A 136 -30.69 -3.66 -21.70
CA LEU A 136 -30.99 -3.35 -23.10
C LEU A 136 -32.42 -2.82 -23.29
N GLN A 137 -33.29 -2.85 -22.27
CA GLN A 137 -34.61 -2.23 -22.27
C GLN A 137 -34.54 -0.70 -22.09
N GLN A 138 -33.67 -0.03 -22.85
CA GLN A 138 -33.43 1.40 -22.79
C GLN A 138 -33.50 2.04 -24.18
N ALA A 139 -33.69 3.36 -24.25
CA ALA A 139 -33.75 4.06 -25.52
C ALA A 139 -32.48 3.85 -26.37
N ALA A 140 -32.59 4.03 -27.69
CA ALA A 140 -31.42 4.01 -28.56
C ALA A 140 -30.50 5.20 -28.22
N ASP A 141 -29.40 4.92 -27.53
CA ASP A 141 -28.40 5.89 -27.11
C ASP A 141 -27.07 5.17 -26.80
N THR A 142 -26.07 5.94 -26.35
CA THR A 142 -24.77 5.47 -25.89
C THR A 142 -24.66 5.59 -24.37
N TYR A 143 -24.30 4.47 -23.73
CA TYR A 143 -24.24 4.32 -22.29
C TYR A 143 -22.81 4.04 -21.85
N ASP A 144 -22.38 4.71 -20.79
CA ASP A 144 -21.05 4.52 -20.21
C ASP A 144 -20.99 3.19 -19.45
N LEU A 145 -20.05 2.32 -19.82
CA LEU A 145 -19.79 1.08 -19.08
C LEU A 145 -18.66 1.26 -18.08
N PHE A 146 -17.56 1.84 -18.55
CA PHE A 146 -16.37 2.08 -17.74
C PHE A 146 -15.67 3.38 -18.14
N ILE A 147 -14.95 4.00 -17.21
CA ILE A 147 -14.07 5.15 -17.46
C ILE A 147 -12.62 4.87 -17.01
N GLY A 148 -11.65 5.23 -17.85
CA GLY A 148 -10.24 5.29 -17.47
C GLY A 148 -10.01 6.41 -16.46
N THR A 149 -9.49 6.08 -15.29
CA THR A 149 -9.40 7.01 -14.16
C THR A 149 -8.05 7.73 -14.10
N THR A 150 -7.32 7.62 -12.98
CA THR A 150 -6.14 8.43 -12.65
C THR A 150 -4.95 8.19 -13.58
N GLN A 151 -4.82 6.98 -14.13
CA GLN A 151 -3.77 6.60 -15.06
C GLN A 151 -4.34 5.77 -16.20
N ASP A 152 -3.62 5.75 -17.33
CA ASP A 152 -3.91 4.88 -18.47
C ASP A 152 -3.98 3.40 -18.03
N VAL A 153 -4.89 2.64 -18.64
CA VAL A 153 -4.99 1.19 -18.46
C VAL A 153 -4.93 0.47 -19.81
N VAL A 154 -4.62 -0.82 -19.78
CA VAL A 154 -4.59 -1.70 -20.95
C VAL A 154 -5.62 -2.79 -20.74
N VAL A 155 -6.66 -2.81 -21.57
CA VAL A 155 -7.69 -3.84 -21.61
C VAL A 155 -7.17 -5.03 -22.42
N GLU A 156 -7.28 -6.22 -21.84
CA GLU A 156 -6.88 -7.49 -22.45
C GLU A 156 -8.10 -8.29 -22.93
N LYS A 157 -9.21 -8.22 -22.17
CA LYS A 157 -10.47 -8.87 -22.53
C LYS A 157 -11.66 -8.03 -22.10
N LEU A 158 -12.74 -8.13 -22.85
CA LEU A 158 -14.05 -7.61 -22.46
C LEU A 158 -15.11 -8.64 -22.83
N LEU A 159 -16.08 -8.85 -21.96
CA LEU A 159 -17.19 -9.78 -22.16
C LEU A 159 -18.49 -9.07 -21.82
N ILE A 160 -19.51 -9.27 -22.64
CA ILE A 160 -20.90 -9.05 -22.27
C ILE A 160 -21.65 -10.39 -22.33
N ARG A 161 -22.40 -10.70 -21.28
CA ARG A 161 -23.26 -11.88 -21.22
C ARG A 161 -24.72 -11.45 -21.11
N LEU A 162 -25.55 -11.98 -21.99
CA LEU A 162 -27.00 -11.80 -21.94
C LEU A 162 -27.60 -12.69 -20.84
N PRO A 163 -28.72 -12.27 -20.22
CA PRO A 163 -29.50 -13.13 -19.34
C PRO A 163 -30.23 -14.21 -20.15
N ASN A 164 -31.04 -15.04 -19.50
CA ASN A 164 -31.92 -16.00 -20.19
C ASN A 164 -33.15 -15.29 -20.79
N VAL A 165 -32.89 -14.33 -21.69
CA VAL A 165 -33.83 -13.54 -22.48
C VAL A 165 -33.32 -13.52 -23.90
N ASP A 166 -34.18 -13.85 -24.86
CA ASP A 166 -33.86 -13.79 -26.29
C ASP A 166 -34.25 -12.41 -26.81
N VAL A 167 -33.30 -11.70 -27.43
CA VAL A 167 -33.51 -10.35 -28.01
C VAL A 167 -33.57 -10.45 -29.54
N SER A 168 -33.37 -11.64 -30.11
CA SER A 168 -33.29 -11.83 -31.56
C SER A 168 -34.64 -11.69 -32.27
N ASP A 169 -35.74 -11.90 -31.54
CA ASP A 169 -37.12 -11.72 -31.99
C ASP A 169 -37.67 -10.30 -31.74
N ASP A 170 -36.98 -9.49 -30.94
CA ASP A 170 -37.35 -8.10 -30.68
C ASP A 170 -37.47 -7.27 -31.95
N VAL A 171 -38.49 -6.40 -31.96
CA VAL A 171 -38.86 -5.58 -33.13
C VAL A 171 -37.98 -4.34 -33.24
N THR A 172 -37.62 -3.73 -32.12
CA THR A 172 -37.09 -2.36 -32.03
C THR A 172 -35.57 -2.29 -32.03
N ILE A 173 -34.91 -3.08 -31.18
CA ILE A 173 -33.45 -3.14 -31.13
C ILE A 173 -32.91 -3.79 -32.42
N THR A 174 -31.88 -3.18 -33.00
CA THR A 174 -31.26 -3.67 -34.24
C THR A 174 -29.88 -4.26 -34.00
N SER A 175 -29.12 -3.65 -33.11
CA SER A 175 -27.81 -4.14 -32.67
C SER A 175 -27.34 -3.43 -31.41
N ILE A 176 -26.30 -4.01 -30.78
CA ILE A 176 -25.43 -3.34 -29.83
C ILE A 176 -24.01 -3.24 -30.38
N SER A 177 -23.25 -2.26 -29.92
CA SER A 177 -21.80 -2.20 -30.13
C SER A 177 -21.09 -1.67 -28.89
N ILE A 178 -19.88 -2.14 -28.64
CA ILE A 178 -19.05 -1.67 -27.52
C ILE A 178 -17.75 -1.11 -28.06
N GLN A 179 -17.47 0.16 -27.78
CA GLN A 179 -16.30 0.87 -28.28
C GLN A 179 -15.84 2.00 -27.34
N THR A 180 -14.65 2.54 -27.56
CA THR A 180 -14.18 3.72 -26.82
C THR A 180 -14.73 5.03 -27.40
N ASN A 181 -14.78 6.07 -26.56
CA ASN A 181 -15.12 7.45 -26.98
C ASN A 181 -13.90 8.27 -27.45
N ASP A 182 -12.88 7.59 -27.97
CA ASP A 182 -11.74 8.24 -28.61
C ASP A 182 -12.17 8.90 -29.92
N THR A 183 -11.40 9.89 -30.38
CA THR A 183 -11.60 10.49 -31.71
C THR A 183 -11.56 9.41 -32.81
N THR A 184 -10.71 8.40 -32.62
CA THR A 184 -10.73 7.15 -33.38
C THR A 184 -11.10 6.03 -32.42
N ALA A 185 -12.39 5.68 -32.41
CA ALA A 185 -12.94 4.67 -31.53
C ALA A 185 -12.20 3.33 -31.67
N GLN A 186 -11.82 2.75 -30.54
CA GLN A 186 -11.34 1.37 -30.48
C GLN A 186 -12.56 0.47 -30.27
N VAL A 187 -12.75 -0.50 -31.15
CA VAL A 187 -13.95 -1.35 -31.16
C VAL A 187 -13.67 -2.65 -30.41
N PHE A 188 -14.49 -2.95 -29.41
CA PHE A 188 -14.48 -4.21 -28.68
C PHE A 188 -15.48 -5.19 -29.28
N ILE A 189 -16.73 -4.76 -29.45
CA ILE A 189 -17.81 -5.52 -30.09
C ILE A 189 -18.38 -4.64 -31.20
N SER A 190 -18.29 -5.11 -32.44
CA SER A 190 -18.84 -4.36 -33.58
C SER A 190 -20.37 -4.48 -33.64
N ALA A 191 -21.03 -3.54 -34.33
CA ALA A 191 -22.48 -3.63 -34.57
C ALA A 191 -22.90 -4.86 -35.40
N ALA A 192 -21.96 -5.47 -36.14
CA ALA A 192 -22.20 -6.71 -36.87
C ALA A 192 -22.16 -7.93 -35.93
N ASP A 193 -21.19 -7.97 -35.00
CA ASP A 193 -21.09 -9.04 -34.00
C ASP A 193 -22.22 -8.93 -32.98
N GLY A 194 -22.57 -7.71 -32.56
CA GLY A 194 -23.71 -7.40 -31.70
C GLY A 194 -25.02 -7.20 -32.44
N ALA A 195 -25.17 -7.70 -33.67
CA ALA A 195 -26.46 -7.66 -34.37
C ALA A 195 -27.53 -8.42 -33.59
N LYS A 196 -28.79 -7.96 -33.62
CA LYS A 196 -29.88 -8.56 -32.83
C LYS A 196 -30.00 -10.09 -32.99
N VAL A 197 -29.73 -10.61 -34.19
CA VAL A 197 -29.77 -12.04 -34.48
C VAL A 197 -28.77 -12.87 -33.65
N ASN A 198 -27.71 -12.24 -33.13
CA ASN A 198 -26.71 -12.86 -32.27
C ASN A 198 -26.99 -12.64 -30.78
N LEU A 199 -28.01 -11.86 -30.43
CA LEU A 199 -28.41 -11.53 -29.06
C LEU A 199 -29.43 -12.55 -28.54
N THR A 200 -29.08 -13.83 -28.60
CA THR A 200 -29.95 -14.92 -28.09
C THR A 200 -29.83 -15.07 -26.58
N ALA A 201 -30.75 -15.80 -25.97
CA ALA A 201 -30.69 -16.14 -24.55
C ALA A 201 -29.32 -16.73 -24.16
N GLU A 202 -28.74 -16.22 -23.06
CA GLU A 202 -27.43 -16.56 -22.52
C GLU A 202 -26.23 -16.35 -23.46
N ALA A 203 -26.43 -15.66 -24.59
CA ALA A 203 -25.36 -15.36 -25.53
C ALA A 203 -24.22 -14.58 -24.84
N GLN A 204 -23.00 -14.86 -25.30
CA GLN A 204 -21.79 -14.23 -24.82
C GLN A 204 -21.03 -13.65 -25.99
N LEU A 205 -20.82 -12.33 -25.95
CA LEU A 205 -20.01 -11.62 -26.92
C LEU A 205 -18.72 -11.17 -26.23
N GLY A 206 -17.60 -11.67 -26.72
CA GLY A 206 -16.29 -11.47 -26.10
C GLY A 206 -15.29 -10.83 -27.05
N TYR A 207 -14.49 -9.92 -26.50
CA TYR A 207 -13.29 -9.36 -27.09
C TYR A 207 -12.05 -9.95 -26.41
N THR A 208 -11.02 -10.26 -27.20
CA THR A 208 -9.67 -10.56 -26.71
C THR A 208 -8.66 -9.83 -27.57
N GLY A 209 -7.76 -9.08 -26.95
CA GLY A 209 -6.76 -8.28 -27.66
C GLY A 209 -6.04 -7.32 -26.72
N VAL A 210 -5.56 -6.20 -27.23
CA VAL A 210 -4.82 -5.21 -26.44
C VAL A 210 -5.29 -3.82 -26.84
N VAL A 211 -6.01 -3.15 -25.95
CA VAL A 211 -6.50 -1.77 -26.16
C VAL A 211 -6.07 -0.90 -25.00
N MET A 212 -5.42 0.23 -25.28
CA MET A 212 -5.10 1.22 -24.26
C MET A 212 -6.28 2.16 -24.07
N ILE A 213 -6.76 2.27 -22.82
CA ILE A 213 -7.75 3.29 -22.43
C ILE A 213 -6.98 4.43 -21.78
N LYS A 214 -7.11 5.62 -22.37
CA LYS A 214 -6.53 6.85 -21.83
C LYS A 214 -7.32 7.37 -20.63
N VAL A 215 -6.65 8.12 -19.76
CA VAL A 215 -7.30 8.89 -18.69
C VAL A 215 -8.48 9.70 -19.23
N GLY A 216 -9.64 9.57 -18.58
CA GLY A 216 -10.89 10.25 -18.93
C GLY A 216 -11.61 9.68 -20.15
N LYS A 217 -11.05 8.68 -20.85
CA LYS A 217 -11.73 7.98 -21.95
C LYS A 217 -12.62 6.88 -21.41
N LYS A 218 -13.71 6.65 -22.12
CA LYS A 218 -14.78 5.75 -21.71
C LYS A 218 -14.87 4.57 -22.65
N ILE A 219 -15.21 3.42 -22.09
CA ILE A 219 -15.76 2.27 -22.83
C ILE A 219 -17.28 2.42 -22.75
N GLN A 220 -17.93 2.43 -23.90
CA GLN A 220 -19.37 2.71 -23.99
C GLN A 220 -20.07 1.63 -24.81
N LEU A 221 -21.31 1.33 -24.44
CA LEU A 221 -22.22 0.50 -25.22
C LEU A 221 -23.21 1.41 -25.95
N THR A 222 -23.38 1.21 -27.24
CA THR A 222 -24.42 1.87 -28.03
C THR A 222 -25.53 0.87 -28.33
N ILE A 223 -26.78 1.26 -28.05
CA ILE A 223 -27.99 0.54 -28.45
C ILE A 223 -28.52 1.19 -29.74
N ALA A 224 -28.65 0.42 -30.81
CA ALA A 224 -29.20 0.88 -32.07
C ALA A 224 -30.66 0.42 -32.27
N GLY A 225 -31.45 1.25 -32.97
CA GLY A 225 -32.85 0.97 -33.28
C GLY A 225 -33.81 1.39 -32.17
N GLY A 226 -33.71 0.78 -30.99
CA GLY A 226 -34.57 1.05 -29.84
C GLY A 226 -34.34 0.08 -28.70
N ALA A 227 -35.19 0.15 -27.69
CA ALA A 227 -35.15 -0.74 -26.53
C ALA A 227 -35.44 -2.20 -26.91
N ALA A 228 -34.90 -3.13 -26.12
CA ALA A 228 -35.46 -4.48 -26.04
C ALA A 228 -36.94 -4.42 -25.56
N ASP A 229 -37.73 -5.44 -25.82
CA ASP A 229 -39.14 -5.45 -25.43
C ASP A 229 -39.36 -5.81 -23.94
N GLU A 230 -38.43 -6.56 -23.35
CA GLU A 230 -38.37 -6.89 -21.93
C GLU A 230 -37.01 -6.56 -21.27
N ALA A 231 -37.00 -6.53 -19.93
CA ALA A 231 -35.82 -6.21 -19.15
C ALA A 231 -34.69 -7.21 -19.43
N THR A 232 -33.62 -6.73 -20.05
CA THR A 232 -32.49 -7.54 -20.50
C THR A 232 -31.22 -7.02 -19.84
N VAL A 233 -31.07 -7.32 -18.56
CA VAL A 233 -29.92 -6.90 -17.75
C VAL A 233 -28.72 -7.80 -18.06
N CYS A 234 -27.79 -7.27 -18.83
CA CYS A 234 -26.56 -7.94 -19.23
C CYS A 234 -25.43 -7.68 -18.23
N ASP A 235 -24.64 -8.70 -17.94
CA ASP A 235 -23.39 -8.58 -17.18
C ASP A 235 -22.24 -8.19 -18.11
N VAL A 236 -21.45 -7.19 -17.73
CA VAL A 236 -20.28 -6.74 -18.48
C VAL A 236 -19.04 -6.85 -17.60
N ILE A 237 -18.01 -7.55 -18.09
CA ILE A 237 -16.75 -7.76 -17.38
C ILE A 237 -15.59 -7.32 -18.28
N CYS A 238 -14.62 -6.62 -17.69
CA CYS A 238 -13.41 -6.16 -18.37
C CYS A 238 -12.17 -6.61 -17.58
N GLU A 239 -11.28 -7.39 -18.21
CA GLU A 239 -9.96 -7.73 -17.70
C GLU A 239 -8.94 -6.73 -18.22
N TYR A 240 -8.21 -6.08 -17.31
CA TYR A 240 -7.27 -5.03 -17.66
C TYR A 240 -6.06 -4.98 -16.71
N ARG A 241 -5.03 -4.22 -17.09
CA ARG A 241 -3.87 -3.92 -16.26
C ARG A 241 -3.61 -2.42 -16.23
N ALA A 242 -3.12 -1.93 -15.10
CA ALA A 242 -2.67 -0.54 -15.00
C ALA A 242 -1.37 -0.37 -15.78
N LYS A 243 -1.28 0.64 -16.67
CA LYS A 243 -0.03 0.99 -17.36
C LYS A 243 0.97 1.63 -16.39
N MET A 244 0.47 2.35 -15.40
CA MET A 244 1.21 2.92 -14.27
C MET A 244 0.39 2.71 -13.00
N SER A 245 1.06 2.57 -11.85
CA SER A 245 0.37 2.35 -10.57
C SER A 245 -0.66 3.43 -10.28
N GLY A 246 -1.84 3.01 -9.81
CA GLY A 246 -3.00 3.87 -9.58
C GLY A 246 -4.01 3.90 -10.73
N GLY A 247 -3.73 3.26 -11.87
CA GLY A 247 -4.69 3.12 -12.97
C GLY A 247 -5.76 2.06 -12.69
N TYR A 248 -7.03 2.42 -12.87
CA TYR A 248 -8.16 1.50 -12.78
C TYR A 248 -9.32 1.94 -13.69
N LEU A 249 -10.21 0.99 -14.01
CA LEU A 249 -11.51 1.28 -14.62
C LEU A 249 -12.55 1.44 -13.50
N ALA A 250 -13.39 2.47 -13.63
CA ALA A 250 -14.52 2.73 -12.74
C ALA A 250 -15.84 2.67 -13.51
#